data_AF-A0A7K2D672-F1
#
_entry.id   AF-A0A7K2D672-F1
#
_cell.length_a   1.000
_cell.length_b   1.000
_cell.length_c   1.000
_cell.angle_alpha   90.00
_cell.angle_beta   90.00
_cell.angle_gamma   90.00
#
_symmetry.space_group_name_H-M   'P 1'
#
loop_
_entity.id
_entity.type
_entity.pdbx_description
1 polymer ?
#
loop_
_entity_poly.entity_id
_entity_poly.type
_entity_poly.pdbx_seq_one_letter_code
_entity_poly.pdbx_strand_id
1 'polypeptide(L)'
;MTAERGSSEGQWLTWLERITAEGPSADPEALEIWGYTDRPSYAPGETVSLHVSTTAPSWGFEVWRDGHAFERVHEQRGLAGACHPIPGDVVASGCGWPQGVSFEIPADWAPGGYIVVLRGERDGQQVTQDAFFVLRPAVPGHRSRLAMVAATYTWQEYNDWGGGCGYFSDEYVDHTADPLEVREKSFKPRLSFHRPWSRGLIRTPVGAPRLAQPPVPVGAAVGVPAADWAISNGYSVWTVAAGWARYDALTFRWLEANGYEPELLSQWDLDRDPGVLDGYRAVVTTGHDEYWTAGGRAVLDQFIEGGGRYARLGGNIVWQVRMEDGLRAQVCHKYAAHADPERHSD
;
A
#
# COMPACT_ATOMS: atom_id res chain seq x y z
N MET A 1 4.69 -27.70 48.64
CA MET A 1 5.46 -27.10 47.54
C MET A 1 4.52 -26.23 46.72
N THR A 2 4.50 -24.94 47.03
CA THR A 2 3.82 -23.92 46.23
C THR A 2 4.70 -23.60 45.04
N ALA A 3 4.23 -23.90 43.83
CA ALA A 3 4.82 -23.32 42.64
C ALA A 3 4.58 -21.80 42.70
N GLU A 4 5.64 -21.02 42.81
CA GLU A 4 5.57 -19.58 42.59
C GLU A 4 5.02 -19.34 41.19
N ARG A 5 3.98 -18.49 41.09
CA ARG A 5 3.48 -17.98 39.82
C ARG A 5 4.63 -17.22 39.19
N GLY A 6 5.24 -17.79 38.15
CA GLY A 6 6.44 -17.27 37.51
C GLY A 6 6.38 -15.75 37.32
N SER A 7 7.47 -15.10 37.68
CA SER A 7 7.70 -13.69 37.40
C SER A 7 7.54 -13.41 35.91
N SER A 8 7.05 -12.22 35.56
CA SER A 8 7.06 -11.71 34.18
C SER A 8 8.46 -11.30 33.71
N GLU A 9 9.50 -11.54 34.51
CA GLU A 9 10.89 -11.40 34.10
C GLU A 9 11.21 -12.50 33.08
N GLY A 10 11.36 -12.11 31.81
CA GLY A 10 11.57 -13.03 30.70
C GLY A 10 10.33 -13.33 29.86
N GLN A 11 9.24 -12.54 29.96
CA GLN A 11 8.22 -12.57 28.90
C GLN A 11 8.86 -12.19 27.56
N TRP A 12 8.58 -12.98 26.53
CA TRP A 12 9.01 -12.72 25.16
C TRP A 12 8.56 -11.31 24.76
N LEU A 13 9.47 -10.57 24.12
CA LEU A 13 9.10 -9.33 23.43
C LEU A 13 7.86 -9.62 22.58
N THR A 14 6.83 -8.81 22.75
CA THR A 14 5.64 -8.93 21.91
C THR A 14 6.02 -8.59 20.47
N TRP A 15 5.30 -9.12 19.49
CA TRP A 15 5.54 -8.79 18.08
C TRP A 15 5.48 -7.29 17.78
N LEU A 16 4.75 -6.51 18.60
CA LEU A 16 4.76 -5.05 18.54
C LEU A 16 6.15 -4.44 18.78
N GLU A 17 7.01 -5.10 19.55
CA GLU A 17 8.33 -4.61 19.97
C GLU A 17 9.46 -5.07 19.02
N ARG A 18 9.17 -5.94 18.03
CA ARG A 18 10.10 -6.37 16.97
C ARG A 18 9.39 -6.55 15.63
N ILE A 19 8.91 -5.44 15.06
CA ILE A 19 8.42 -5.42 13.68
C ILE A 19 9.65 -5.43 12.76
N THR A 20 9.90 -6.54 12.07
CA THR A 20 10.90 -6.60 11.00
C THR A 20 10.27 -6.11 9.71
N ALA A 21 10.66 -4.92 9.26
CA ALA A 21 10.32 -4.41 7.95
C ALA A 21 11.22 -4.99 6.86
N GLU A 22 10.69 -5.16 5.65
CA GLU A 22 11.49 -5.52 4.48
C GLU A 22 12.30 -4.31 3.98
N GLY A 23 13.44 -4.60 3.38
CA GLY A 23 14.30 -3.64 2.71
C GLY A 23 15.48 -4.38 2.06
N PRO A 24 16.27 -3.68 1.23
CA PRO A 24 17.49 -4.24 0.65
C PRO A 24 18.45 -4.70 1.75
N SER A 25 19.01 -5.90 1.62
CA SER A 25 20.02 -6.39 2.54
C SER A 25 21.35 -5.63 2.40
N ALA A 26 22.15 -5.64 3.48
CA ALA A 26 23.54 -5.21 3.43
C ALA A 26 24.47 -6.28 2.79
N ASP A 27 23.97 -7.49 2.56
CA ASP A 27 24.70 -8.60 1.94
C ASP A 27 24.64 -8.49 0.40
N PRO A 28 25.76 -8.19 -0.30
CA PRO A 28 25.77 -8.10 -1.76
C PRO A 28 25.54 -9.45 -2.45
N GLU A 29 25.73 -10.57 -1.73
CA GLU A 29 25.48 -11.91 -2.24
C GLU A 29 24.01 -12.33 -2.07
N ALA A 30 23.16 -11.56 -1.38
CA ALA A 30 21.73 -11.84 -1.33
C ALA A 30 21.10 -11.66 -2.72
N LEU A 31 20.29 -12.62 -3.18
CA LEU A 31 19.54 -12.49 -4.43
C LEU A 31 18.25 -11.70 -4.16
N GLU A 32 18.18 -10.47 -4.67
CA GLU A 32 17.10 -9.54 -4.37
C GLU A 32 16.63 -8.79 -5.61
N ILE A 33 15.34 -8.44 -5.63
CA ILE A 33 14.77 -7.50 -6.60
C ILE A 33 13.73 -6.65 -5.89
N TRP A 34 13.79 -5.35 -6.13
CA TRP A 34 12.88 -4.37 -5.56
C TRP A 34 12.49 -3.38 -6.64
N GLY A 35 11.23 -2.95 -6.65
CA GLY A 35 10.85 -1.85 -7.53
C GLY A 35 9.50 -1.24 -7.22
N TYR A 36 9.24 -0.13 -7.89
CA TYR A 36 8.03 0.66 -7.78
C TYR A 36 7.74 1.40 -9.08
N THR A 37 6.51 1.86 -9.23
CA THR A 37 6.07 2.72 -10.33
C THR A 37 6.26 4.19 -9.96
N ASP A 38 6.51 5.06 -10.95
CA ASP A 38 6.66 6.50 -10.70
C ASP A 38 5.37 7.18 -10.21
N ARG A 39 4.21 6.57 -10.50
CA ARG A 39 2.88 7.05 -10.12
C ARG A 39 2.00 5.87 -9.68
N PRO A 40 1.00 6.11 -8.83
CA PRO A 40 0.05 5.08 -8.40
C PRO A 40 -1.06 4.83 -9.44
N SER A 41 -1.28 5.75 -10.38
CA SER A 41 -2.38 5.68 -11.36
C SER A 41 -2.00 6.26 -12.72
N TYR A 42 -2.52 5.66 -13.78
CA TYR A 42 -2.27 5.99 -15.18
C TYR A 42 -3.55 5.83 -16.01
N ALA A 43 -3.64 6.55 -17.13
CA ALA A 43 -4.63 6.36 -18.19
C ALA A 43 -4.01 5.64 -19.41
N PRO A 44 -4.84 5.09 -20.31
CA PRO A 44 -4.36 4.51 -21.56
C PRO A 44 -3.54 5.51 -22.39
N GLY A 45 -2.46 5.03 -23.02
CA GLY A 45 -1.49 5.85 -23.75
C GLY A 45 -0.45 6.55 -22.86
N GLU A 46 -0.59 6.51 -21.53
CA GLU A 46 0.47 6.98 -20.63
C GLU A 46 1.58 5.93 -20.50
N THR A 47 2.81 6.41 -20.25
CA THR A 47 3.97 5.57 -20.00
C THR A 47 4.10 5.25 -18.51
N VAL A 48 4.21 3.96 -18.18
CA VAL A 48 4.62 3.48 -16.85
C VAL A 48 6.14 3.45 -16.78
N SER A 49 6.72 4.09 -15.77
CA SER A 49 8.14 3.98 -15.46
C SER A 49 8.33 3.05 -14.27
N LEU A 50 9.11 1.99 -14.45
CA LEU A 50 9.52 1.09 -13.37
C LEU A 50 10.92 1.46 -12.90
N HIS A 51 11.03 1.78 -11.62
CA HIS A 51 12.29 2.04 -10.92
C HIS A 51 12.67 0.77 -10.18
N VAL A 52 13.83 0.19 -10.51
CA VAL A 52 14.21 -1.16 -10.06
C VAL A 52 15.65 -1.17 -9.56
N SER A 53 15.87 -1.86 -8.44
CA SER A 53 17.19 -2.21 -7.90
C SER A 53 17.25 -3.71 -7.68
N THR A 54 18.29 -4.37 -8.19
CA THR A 54 18.45 -5.82 -8.09
C THR A 54 19.92 -6.23 -8.05
N THR A 55 20.21 -7.27 -7.27
CA THR A 55 21.51 -7.97 -7.28
C THR A 55 21.57 -9.10 -8.31
N ALA A 56 20.44 -9.42 -8.96
CA ALA A 56 20.40 -10.38 -10.04
C ALA A 56 21.11 -9.81 -11.28
N PRO A 57 21.93 -10.58 -12.01
CA PRO A 57 22.57 -10.12 -13.25
C PRO A 57 21.55 -9.86 -14.37
N SER A 58 20.42 -10.58 -14.35
CA SER A 58 19.32 -10.41 -15.29
C SER A 58 17.98 -10.45 -14.59
N TRP A 59 17.03 -9.67 -15.09
CA TRP A 59 15.67 -9.65 -14.57
C TRP A 59 14.63 -9.46 -15.68
N GLY A 60 13.37 -9.54 -15.30
CA GLY A 60 12.22 -9.27 -16.16
C GLY A 60 10.99 -8.97 -15.32
N PHE A 61 9.88 -8.69 -15.98
CA PHE A 61 8.61 -8.48 -15.32
C PHE A 61 7.43 -8.97 -16.15
N GLU A 62 6.36 -9.27 -15.45
CA GLU A 62 5.05 -9.59 -16.02
C GLU A 62 4.04 -8.58 -15.47
N VAL A 63 3.12 -8.10 -16.31
CA VAL A 63 2.02 -7.24 -15.87
C VAL A 63 0.73 -8.03 -15.93
N TRP A 64 0.01 -8.05 -14.82
CA TRP A 64 -1.22 -8.81 -14.64
C TRP A 64 -2.38 -7.89 -14.26
N ARG A 65 -3.48 -7.94 -15.02
CA ARG A 65 -4.73 -7.32 -14.62
C ARG A 65 -5.38 -8.18 -13.54
N ASP A 66 -5.70 -7.58 -12.41
CA ASP A 66 -6.23 -8.28 -11.25
C ASP A 66 -7.74 -8.07 -11.05
N GLY A 67 -8.51 -8.52 -12.05
CA GLY A 67 -9.97 -8.47 -12.05
C GLY A 67 -10.60 -9.83 -11.74
N HIS A 68 -11.86 -10.01 -12.15
CA HIS A 68 -12.57 -11.29 -12.05
C HIS A 68 -11.71 -12.45 -12.56
N ALA A 69 -11.05 -12.25 -13.70
CA ALA A 69 -9.94 -13.07 -14.16
C ALA A 69 -8.60 -12.41 -13.80
N PHE A 70 -7.63 -13.24 -13.44
CA PHE A 70 -6.24 -12.83 -13.24
C PHE A 70 -5.46 -13.08 -14.54
N GLU A 71 -5.23 -12.03 -15.31
CA GLU A 71 -4.79 -12.14 -16.71
C GLU A 71 -3.46 -11.43 -16.93
N ARG A 72 -2.50 -12.14 -17.51
CA ARG A 72 -1.23 -11.55 -17.93
C ARG A 72 -1.42 -10.78 -19.22
N VAL A 73 -1.16 -9.48 -19.19
CA VAL A 73 -1.34 -8.57 -20.33
C VAL A 73 -0.02 -8.12 -20.96
N HIS A 74 1.10 -8.28 -20.25
CA HIS A 74 2.42 -7.88 -20.73
C HIS A 74 3.52 -8.73 -20.10
N GLU A 75 4.64 -8.86 -20.81
CA GLU A 75 5.84 -9.53 -20.33
C GLU A 75 7.09 -8.96 -21.03
N GLN A 76 8.14 -8.75 -20.24
CA GLN A 76 9.46 -8.42 -20.74
C GLN A 76 10.53 -9.16 -19.93
N ARG A 77 11.57 -9.67 -20.58
CA ARG A 77 12.64 -10.49 -19.97
C ARG A 77 14.01 -10.07 -20.47
N GLY A 78 15.05 -10.53 -19.77
CA GLY A 78 16.45 -10.36 -20.19
C GLY A 78 16.96 -8.93 -20.02
N LEU A 79 16.36 -8.17 -19.10
CA LEU A 79 16.84 -6.85 -18.72
C LEU A 79 18.10 -6.98 -17.87
N ALA A 80 19.06 -6.10 -18.11
CA ALA A 80 20.28 -6.05 -17.31
C ALA A 80 19.96 -5.58 -15.88
N GLY A 81 20.45 -6.31 -14.88
CA GLY A 81 20.30 -5.92 -13.48
C GLY A 81 21.32 -4.87 -13.04
N ALA A 82 20.89 -4.01 -12.14
CA ALA A 82 21.73 -3.01 -11.48
C ALA A 82 21.26 -2.85 -10.03
N CYS A 83 22.22 -2.83 -9.11
CA CYS A 83 21.96 -2.56 -7.71
C CYS A 83 22.22 -1.09 -7.41
N HIS A 84 21.27 -0.46 -6.72
CA HIS A 84 21.29 0.95 -6.35
C HIS A 84 21.12 1.11 -4.84
N PRO A 85 21.88 2.02 -4.21
CA PRO A 85 21.74 2.28 -2.78
C PRO A 85 20.39 2.93 -2.47
N ILE A 86 20.02 2.93 -1.18
CA ILE A 86 18.90 3.71 -0.65
C ILE A 86 19.43 4.80 0.29
N PRO A 87 18.77 5.96 0.40
CA PRO A 87 19.12 6.97 1.40
C PRO A 87 18.74 6.50 2.80
N GLY A 88 19.36 7.08 3.83
CA GLY A 88 19.09 6.73 5.23
C GLY A 88 17.66 7.07 5.69
N ASP A 89 17.00 8.01 5.01
CA ASP A 89 15.62 8.45 5.27
C ASP A 89 14.63 7.94 4.21
N VAL A 90 14.90 6.78 3.60
CA VAL A 90 14.16 6.21 2.45
C VAL A 90 12.64 6.18 2.62
N VAL A 91 12.14 6.04 3.85
CA VAL A 91 10.69 6.09 4.14
C VAL A 91 10.11 7.45 3.76
N ALA A 92 10.82 8.54 4.06
CA ALA A 92 10.38 9.91 3.84
C ALA A 92 10.80 10.46 2.46
N SER A 93 12.00 10.14 2.00
CA SER A 93 12.58 10.67 0.75
C SER A 93 12.33 9.76 -0.48
N GLY A 94 12.05 8.48 -0.27
CA GLY A 94 11.97 7.47 -1.33
C GLY A 94 13.34 6.94 -1.73
N CYS A 95 13.35 5.98 -2.65
CA CYS A 95 14.58 5.27 -3.02
C CYS A 95 15.52 6.11 -3.91
N GLY A 96 14.97 7.01 -4.73
CA GLY A 96 15.74 7.78 -5.70
C GLY A 96 16.39 6.92 -6.79
N TRP A 97 15.90 5.70 -7.02
CA TRP A 97 16.46 4.81 -8.04
C TRP A 97 16.21 5.35 -9.45
N PRO A 98 17.14 5.12 -10.40
CA PRO A 98 16.90 5.46 -11.79
C PRO A 98 15.76 4.62 -12.38
N GLN A 99 15.18 5.09 -13.48
CA GLN A 99 14.25 4.30 -14.28
C GLN A 99 15.00 3.07 -14.82
N GLY A 100 14.56 1.88 -14.44
CA GLY A 100 15.11 0.63 -14.96
C GLY A 100 14.53 0.28 -16.33
N VAL A 101 13.22 0.50 -16.52
CA VAL A 101 12.52 0.29 -17.79
C VAL A 101 11.23 1.13 -17.83
N SER A 102 10.70 1.35 -19.03
CA SER A 102 9.36 1.90 -19.21
C SER A 102 8.61 1.21 -20.34
N PHE A 103 7.28 1.27 -20.28
CA PHE A 103 6.40 0.78 -21.33
C PHE A 103 5.15 1.67 -21.42
N GLU A 104 4.60 1.81 -22.62
CA GLU A 104 3.34 2.52 -22.86
C GLU A 104 2.16 1.60 -22.59
N ILE A 105 1.10 2.12 -21.95
CA ILE A 105 -0.15 1.37 -21.72
C ILE A 105 -0.98 1.36 -23.01
N PRO A 106 -1.24 0.19 -23.62
CA PRO A 106 -2.10 0.07 -24.78
C PRO A 106 -3.53 0.58 -24.53
N ALA A 107 -4.16 1.13 -25.57
CA ALA A 107 -5.52 1.69 -25.50
C ALA A 107 -6.61 0.66 -25.21
N ASP A 108 -6.35 -0.63 -25.44
CA ASP A 108 -7.29 -1.74 -25.27
C ASP A 108 -7.24 -2.38 -23.89
N TRP A 109 -6.30 -1.97 -23.01
CA TRP A 109 -6.28 -2.43 -21.63
C TRP A 109 -7.51 -1.93 -20.86
N ALA A 110 -8.18 -2.85 -20.17
CA ALA A 110 -9.38 -2.53 -19.41
C ALA A 110 -9.03 -1.88 -18.05
N PRO A 111 -9.72 -0.81 -17.63
CA PRO A 111 -9.49 -0.18 -16.32
C PRO A 111 -9.52 -1.19 -15.17
N GLY A 112 -8.72 -0.97 -14.14
CA GLY A 112 -8.60 -1.89 -13.01
C GLY A 112 -7.28 -1.80 -12.27
N GLY A 113 -7.05 -2.72 -11.34
CA GLY A 113 -5.77 -2.85 -10.63
C GLY A 113 -4.81 -3.75 -11.39
N TYR A 114 -3.56 -3.32 -11.51
CA TYR A 114 -2.52 -4.02 -12.24
C TYR A 114 -1.33 -4.34 -11.34
N ILE A 115 -1.00 -5.63 -11.24
CA ILE A 115 0.16 -6.13 -10.49
C ILE A 115 1.33 -6.29 -11.47
N VAL A 116 2.46 -5.66 -11.15
CA VAL A 116 3.72 -5.83 -11.88
C VAL A 116 4.60 -6.78 -11.07
N VAL A 117 4.74 -8.01 -11.55
CA VAL A 117 5.56 -9.03 -10.90
C VAL A 117 6.98 -8.92 -11.44
N LEU A 118 7.87 -8.33 -10.66
CA LEU A 118 9.31 -8.28 -10.95
C LEU A 118 9.94 -9.63 -10.64
N ARG A 119 10.86 -10.09 -11.49
CA ARG A 119 11.59 -11.36 -11.30
C ARG A 119 13.07 -11.16 -11.59
N GLY A 120 13.92 -11.35 -10.58
CA GLY A 120 15.38 -11.42 -10.72
C GLY A 120 15.84 -12.87 -10.76
N GLU A 121 16.84 -13.17 -11.58
CA GLU A 121 17.37 -14.53 -11.76
C GLU A 121 18.90 -14.55 -11.65
N ARG A 122 19.44 -15.52 -10.88
CA ARG A 122 20.89 -15.78 -10.76
C ARG A 122 21.13 -17.27 -10.53
N ASP A 123 21.98 -17.90 -11.33
CA ASP A 123 22.39 -19.32 -11.18
C ASP A 123 21.21 -20.31 -11.02
N GLY A 124 20.11 -20.07 -11.74
CA GLY A 124 18.90 -20.90 -11.69
C GLY A 124 17.99 -20.64 -10.48
N GLN A 125 18.38 -19.74 -9.57
CA GLN A 125 17.52 -19.23 -8.49
C GLN A 125 16.72 -18.01 -8.97
N GLN A 126 15.55 -17.80 -8.37
CA GLN A 126 14.66 -16.69 -8.68
C GLN A 126 14.19 -15.99 -7.42
N VAL A 127 14.01 -14.68 -7.52
CA VAL A 127 13.38 -13.83 -6.49
C VAL A 127 12.32 -12.97 -7.17
N THR A 128 11.24 -12.66 -6.45
CA THR A 128 10.15 -11.84 -6.99
C THR A 128 9.68 -10.78 -6.01
N GLN A 129 9.24 -9.64 -6.55
CA GLN A 129 8.62 -8.55 -5.82
C GLN A 129 7.48 -7.94 -6.66
N ASP A 130 6.46 -7.42 -5.99
CA ASP A 130 5.25 -6.91 -6.64
C ASP A 130 5.18 -5.39 -6.56
N ALA A 131 5.21 -4.71 -7.71
CA ALA A 131 4.76 -3.33 -7.85
C ALA A 131 3.28 -3.31 -8.27
N PHE A 132 2.65 -2.14 -8.20
CA PHE A 132 1.23 -1.99 -8.48
C PHE A 132 0.90 -0.62 -9.07
N PHE A 133 -0.08 -0.58 -9.96
CA PHE A 133 -0.72 0.66 -10.38
C PHE A 133 -2.21 0.46 -10.68
N VAL A 134 -2.96 1.56 -10.61
CA VAL A 134 -4.33 1.65 -11.12
C VAL A 134 -4.29 2.09 -12.58
N LEU A 135 -5.03 1.41 -13.44
CA LEU A 135 -5.39 1.91 -14.76
C LEU A 135 -6.79 2.53 -14.68
N ARG A 136 -6.85 3.86 -14.70
CA ARG A 136 -8.12 4.60 -14.77
C ARG A 136 -8.65 4.61 -16.20
N PRO A 137 -9.96 4.79 -16.43
CA PRO A 137 -10.51 4.97 -17.77
C PRO A 137 -9.92 6.20 -18.47
N ALA A 138 -9.82 6.15 -19.80
CA ALA A 138 -9.41 7.32 -20.59
C ALA A 138 -10.37 8.51 -20.42
N VAL A 139 -11.67 8.21 -20.27
CA VAL A 139 -12.73 9.19 -19.96
C VAL A 139 -13.53 8.66 -18.77
N PRO A 140 -13.34 9.21 -17.56
CA PRO A 140 -14.08 8.80 -16.37
C PRO A 140 -15.60 8.82 -16.57
N GLY A 141 -16.27 7.74 -16.15
CA GLY A 141 -17.71 7.60 -16.24
C GLY A 141 -18.22 7.13 -17.61
N HIS A 142 -17.34 6.89 -18.58
CA HIS A 142 -17.76 6.56 -19.94
C HIS A 142 -18.13 5.08 -20.10
N ARG A 143 -17.30 4.14 -19.62
CA ARG A 143 -17.62 2.71 -19.73
C ARG A 143 -18.66 2.30 -18.69
N SER A 144 -18.56 2.90 -17.51
CA SER A 144 -19.48 2.62 -16.41
C SER A 144 -19.75 3.88 -15.61
N ARG A 145 -20.96 3.96 -15.04
CA ARG A 145 -21.34 5.03 -14.11
C ARG A 145 -21.06 4.66 -12.65
N LEU A 146 -20.35 3.56 -12.41
CA LEU A 146 -19.90 3.11 -11.09
C LEU A 146 -18.37 3.25 -11.00
N ALA A 147 -17.90 4.09 -10.08
CA ALA A 147 -16.50 4.15 -9.70
C ALA A 147 -16.25 3.35 -8.43
N MET A 148 -15.09 2.72 -8.33
CA MET A 148 -14.51 2.25 -7.08
C MET A 148 -13.23 3.03 -6.82
N VAL A 149 -13.08 3.59 -5.61
CA VAL A 149 -11.87 4.31 -5.21
C VAL A 149 -11.07 3.41 -4.28
N ALA A 150 -9.87 3.03 -4.71
CA ALA A 150 -8.93 2.24 -3.93
C ALA A 150 -8.26 3.10 -2.84
N ALA A 151 -8.15 2.55 -1.63
CA ALA A 151 -7.65 3.26 -0.43
C ALA A 151 -6.11 3.42 -0.41
N THR A 152 -5.51 3.89 -1.51
CA THR A 152 -4.06 3.94 -1.72
C THR A 152 -3.31 4.74 -0.66
N TYR A 153 -3.93 5.76 -0.05
CA TYR A 153 -3.29 6.54 1.01
C TYR A 153 -3.28 5.81 2.34
N THR A 154 -4.28 4.96 2.57
CA THR A 154 -4.25 4.04 3.70
C THR A 154 -3.17 2.99 3.47
N TRP A 155 -3.05 2.42 2.28
CA TRP A 155 -1.99 1.45 1.99
C TRP A 155 -0.60 2.03 2.26
N GLN A 156 -0.37 3.29 1.92
CA GLN A 156 0.89 3.99 2.14
C GLN A 156 1.25 4.11 3.63
N GLU A 157 0.26 4.37 4.49
CA GLU A 157 0.44 4.46 5.96
C GLU A 157 0.79 3.12 6.60
N TYR A 158 0.42 2.04 5.94
CA TYR A 158 0.70 0.67 6.35
C TYR A 158 1.88 0.04 5.57
N ASN A 159 2.53 0.79 4.68
CA ASN A 159 3.71 0.35 3.95
C ASN A 159 4.96 0.57 4.81
N ASP A 160 5.46 -0.51 5.42
CA ASP A 160 6.65 -0.52 6.27
C ASP A 160 7.97 -0.75 5.51
N TRP A 161 7.93 -0.93 4.19
CA TRP A 161 9.13 -1.15 3.39
C TRP A 161 10.14 -0.02 3.60
N GLY A 162 11.38 -0.40 3.88
CA GLY A 162 12.47 0.54 4.19
C GLY A 162 12.56 0.94 5.66
N GLY A 163 11.87 0.24 6.58
CA GLY A 163 12.09 0.39 8.02
C GLY A 163 11.05 1.23 8.76
N GLY A 164 9.96 1.66 8.12
CA GLY A 164 9.00 2.53 8.80
C GLY A 164 7.73 2.81 8.01
N CYS A 165 6.68 3.19 8.75
CA CYS A 165 5.37 3.54 8.22
C CYS A 165 4.65 4.52 9.15
N GLY A 166 3.38 4.80 8.88
CA GLY A 166 2.55 5.65 9.72
C GLY A 166 2.30 5.12 11.13
N TYR A 167 2.63 3.86 11.42
CA TYR A 167 2.40 3.22 12.71
C TYR A 167 3.68 2.73 13.40
N PHE A 168 4.83 2.92 12.75
CA PHE A 168 6.10 2.41 13.24
C PHE A 168 7.27 3.24 12.67
N SER A 169 8.29 3.46 13.49
CA SER A 169 9.55 4.10 13.12
C SER A 169 10.71 3.20 13.56
N ASP A 170 11.75 3.11 12.72
CA ASP A 170 13.03 2.48 13.06
C ASP A 170 13.93 3.36 13.93
N GLU A 171 13.55 4.62 14.16
CA GLU A 171 14.27 5.52 15.04
C GLU A 171 14.11 5.09 16.50
N TYR A 172 15.20 5.11 17.25
CA TYR A 172 15.17 4.83 18.68
C TYR A 172 14.31 5.87 19.39
N VAL A 173 13.27 5.40 20.08
CA VAL A 173 12.44 6.23 20.96
C VAL A 173 12.77 5.86 22.41
N ASP A 174 13.16 6.86 23.20
CA ASP A 174 13.33 6.67 24.64
C ASP A 174 11.96 6.50 25.31
N HIS A 175 11.55 5.25 25.54
CA HIS A 175 10.27 4.92 26.16
C HIS A 175 10.15 5.37 27.63
N THR A 176 11.19 5.96 28.23
CA THR A 176 11.14 6.57 29.56
C THR A 176 10.84 8.08 29.53
N ALA A 177 10.80 8.69 28.33
CA ALA A 177 10.43 10.08 28.12
C ALA A 177 8.92 10.32 28.30
N ASP A 178 8.47 11.57 28.10
CA ASP A 178 7.06 11.93 28.18
C ASP A 178 6.23 11.05 27.22
N PRO A 179 5.13 10.41 27.67
CA PRO A 179 4.35 9.50 26.84
C PRO A 179 3.79 10.12 25.55
N LEU A 180 3.52 11.43 25.52
CA LEU A 180 3.10 12.14 24.32
C LEU A 180 4.28 12.30 23.36
N GLU A 181 5.45 12.68 23.85
CA GLU A 181 6.68 12.78 23.05
C GLU A 181 7.07 11.41 22.45
N VAL A 182 6.99 10.35 23.26
CA VAL A 182 7.21 8.97 22.81
C VAL A 182 6.24 8.61 21.68
N ARG A 183 4.96 8.92 21.87
CA ARG A 183 3.92 8.60 20.89
C ARG A 183 4.13 9.37 19.59
N GLU A 184 4.50 10.65 19.64
CA GLU A 184 4.80 11.49 18.47
C GLU A 184 6.01 10.99 17.67
N LYS A 185 7.03 10.44 18.34
CA LYS A 185 8.24 9.91 17.70
C LYS A 185 8.12 8.48 17.20
N SER A 186 7.07 7.76 17.61
CA SER A 186 6.88 6.33 17.29
C SER A 186 6.36 6.07 15.87
N PHE A 187 6.06 7.10 15.08
CA PHE A 187 5.57 6.95 13.70
C PHE A 187 6.33 7.86 12.73
N LYS A 188 6.35 7.48 11.45
CA LYS A 188 6.91 8.32 10.37
C LYS A 188 5.82 9.24 9.83
N PRO A 189 5.93 10.58 10.02
CA PRO A 189 4.90 11.51 9.58
C PRO A 189 4.94 11.77 8.08
N ARG A 190 6.04 11.44 7.40
CA ARG A 190 6.23 11.62 5.95
C ARG A 190 6.57 10.29 5.30
N LEU A 191 5.84 9.95 4.23
CA LEU A 191 5.91 8.66 3.54
C LEU A 191 5.97 8.87 2.03
N SER A 192 7.05 8.45 1.37
CA SER A 192 7.22 8.57 -0.09
C SER A 192 6.51 7.44 -0.85
N PHE A 193 5.81 7.76 -1.94
CA PHE A 193 5.29 6.75 -2.89
C PHE A 193 6.40 6.17 -3.79
N HIS A 194 7.59 6.76 -3.81
CA HIS A 194 8.73 6.30 -4.61
C HIS A 194 9.55 5.25 -3.85
N ARG A 195 8.85 4.24 -3.34
CA ARG A 195 9.43 3.08 -2.67
C ARG A 195 8.56 1.84 -2.92
N PRO A 196 9.13 0.63 -2.88
CA PRO A 196 8.37 -0.61 -3.02
C PRO A 196 7.23 -0.74 -2.00
N TRP A 197 6.24 -1.54 -2.36
CA TRP A 197 5.22 -2.02 -1.43
C TRP A 197 5.75 -3.21 -0.64
N SER A 198 5.54 -3.21 0.67
CA SER A 198 5.83 -4.37 1.50
C SER A 198 5.05 -5.60 1.05
N ARG A 199 5.69 -6.76 1.21
CA ARG A 199 5.11 -8.05 0.86
C ARG A 199 3.81 -8.27 1.62
N GLY A 200 2.76 -8.59 0.86
CA GLY A 200 1.41 -8.80 1.38
C GLY A 200 0.45 -7.63 1.16
N LEU A 201 0.93 -6.42 0.88
CA LEU A 201 0.01 -5.32 0.56
C LEU A 201 -0.62 -5.52 -0.83
N ILE A 202 0.18 -5.90 -1.82
CA ILE A 202 -0.30 -6.08 -3.20
C ILE A 202 -0.87 -7.48 -3.44
N ARG A 203 -0.21 -8.52 -2.93
CA ARG A 203 -0.64 -9.91 -3.15
C ARG A 203 -0.43 -10.77 -1.91
N THR A 204 -1.41 -11.62 -1.61
CA THR A 204 -1.31 -12.66 -0.57
C THR A 204 -1.81 -14.01 -1.12
N PRO A 205 -1.37 -15.14 -0.55
CA PRO A 205 -1.89 -16.46 -0.91
C PRO A 205 -3.39 -16.57 -0.60
N VAL A 206 -4.09 -17.37 -1.39
CA VAL A 206 -5.48 -17.74 -1.11
C VAL A 206 -5.57 -18.38 0.27
N GLY A 207 -6.52 -17.92 1.08
CA GLY A 207 -6.73 -18.41 2.45
C GLY A 207 -5.88 -17.71 3.51
N ALA A 208 -5.08 -16.70 3.17
CA ALA A 208 -4.40 -15.87 4.16
C ALA A 208 -5.40 -15.32 5.20
N PRO A 209 -5.13 -15.47 6.51
CA PRO A 209 -6.04 -15.03 7.58
C PRO A 209 -6.25 -13.52 7.53
N ARG A 210 -7.43 -13.09 7.97
CA ARG A 210 -7.86 -11.68 8.02
C ARG A 210 -8.02 -11.22 9.47
N LEU A 211 -8.03 -9.91 9.71
CA LEU A 211 -8.22 -9.36 11.05
C LEU A 211 -9.58 -9.73 11.66
N ALA A 212 -10.60 -9.91 10.82
CA ALA A 212 -11.91 -10.44 11.23
C ALA A 212 -11.77 -11.93 11.62
N GLN A 213 -11.54 -12.18 12.91
CA GLN A 213 -11.43 -13.51 13.49
C GLN A 213 -12.65 -13.83 14.38
N PRO A 214 -13.05 -15.10 14.48
CA PRO A 214 -14.03 -15.52 15.49
C PRO A 214 -13.55 -15.13 16.90
N PRO A 215 -14.48 -14.89 17.85
CA PRO A 215 -14.11 -14.63 19.24
C PRO A 215 -13.23 -15.75 19.80
N VAL A 216 -12.13 -15.38 20.43
CA VAL A 216 -11.27 -16.33 21.14
C VAL A 216 -11.99 -16.87 22.39
N PRO A 217 -11.90 -18.18 22.69
CA PRO A 217 -12.45 -18.72 23.93
C PRO A 217 -11.87 -18.06 25.18
N VAL A 218 -12.66 -17.99 26.26
CA VAL A 218 -12.17 -17.51 27.56
C VAL A 218 -11.00 -18.39 28.01
N GLY A 219 -9.86 -17.77 28.32
CA GLY A 219 -8.64 -18.46 28.73
C GLY A 219 -7.69 -18.84 27.58
N ALA A 220 -8.05 -18.56 26.33
CA ALA A 220 -7.12 -18.68 25.20
C ALA A 220 -5.99 -17.64 25.30
N ALA A 221 -4.85 -17.95 24.67
CA ALA A 221 -3.75 -16.99 24.54
C ALA A 221 -4.23 -15.73 23.80
N VAL A 222 -3.82 -14.57 24.30
CA VAL A 222 -4.05 -13.29 23.62
C VAL A 222 -3.14 -13.23 22.41
N GLY A 223 -3.70 -12.96 21.24
CA GLY A 223 -2.95 -12.84 20.00
C GLY A 223 -3.79 -12.27 18.88
N VAL A 224 -3.12 -11.94 17.77
CA VAL A 224 -3.78 -11.54 16.52
C VAL A 224 -3.36 -12.58 15.48
N PRO A 225 -4.13 -13.67 15.30
CA PRO A 225 -3.71 -14.80 14.46
C PRO A 225 -3.29 -14.41 13.03
N ALA A 226 -3.89 -13.36 12.47
CA ALA A 226 -3.52 -12.85 11.16
C ALA A 226 -2.12 -12.21 11.15
N ALA A 227 -1.73 -11.53 12.24
CA ALA A 227 -0.41 -10.95 12.42
C ALA A 227 0.64 -12.04 12.65
N ASP A 228 0.32 -13.01 13.51
CA ASP A 228 1.19 -14.16 13.78
C ASP A 228 1.49 -14.93 12.49
N TRP A 229 0.47 -15.13 11.65
CA TRP A 229 0.63 -15.75 10.34
C TRP A 229 1.49 -14.89 9.41
N ALA A 230 1.26 -13.58 9.34
CA ALA A 230 2.02 -12.70 8.45
C ALA A 230 3.52 -12.77 8.77
N ILE A 231 3.88 -12.56 10.03
CA ILE A 231 5.28 -12.61 10.50
C ILE A 231 5.89 -13.98 10.23
N SER A 232 5.20 -15.06 10.60
CA SER A 232 5.71 -16.43 10.45
C SER A 232 5.91 -16.84 8.98
N ASN A 233 5.30 -16.13 8.03
CA ASN A 233 5.40 -16.42 6.60
C ASN A 233 6.17 -15.32 5.84
N GLY A 234 6.83 -14.40 6.54
CA GLY A 234 7.65 -13.35 5.93
C GLY A 234 6.84 -12.29 5.18
N TYR A 235 5.63 -11.99 5.64
CA TYR A 235 4.82 -10.85 5.18
C TYR A 235 4.91 -9.71 6.18
N SER A 236 4.77 -8.48 5.69
CA SER A 236 4.60 -7.33 6.59
C SER A 236 3.38 -7.55 7.48
N VAL A 237 3.53 -7.33 8.78
CA VAL A 237 2.41 -7.49 9.70
C VAL A 237 1.24 -6.56 9.38
N TRP A 238 1.52 -5.43 8.73
CA TRP A 238 0.53 -4.45 8.30
C TRP A 238 -0.37 -4.93 7.17
N THR A 239 -0.04 -6.05 6.51
CA THR A 239 -0.97 -6.73 5.61
C THR A 239 -2.27 -7.11 6.32
N VAL A 240 -2.34 -7.18 7.65
CA VAL A 240 -3.62 -7.52 8.32
C VAL A 240 -4.67 -6.42 8.17
N ALA A 241 -4.26 -5.18 7.90
CA ALA A 241 -5.10 -3.98 8.01
C ALA A 241 -5.19 -3.14 6.73
N ALA A 242 -4.36 -3.38 5.71
CA ALA A 242 -4.38 -2.58 4.48
C ALA A 242 -3.87 -3.36 3.26
N GLY A 243 -3.96 -2.70 2.10
CA GLY A 243 -3.41 -3.17 0.83
C GLY A 243 -4.45 -3.71 -0.14
N TRP A 244 -4.11 -3.64 -1.43
CA TRP A 244 -4.88 -4.19 -2.54
C TRP A 244 -5.36 -5.62 -2.26
N ALA A 245 -4.47 -6.49 -1.77
CA ALA A 245 -4.76 -7.91 -1.53
C ALA A 245 -5.86 -8.17 -0.50
N ARG A 246 -6.16 -7.20 0.38
CA ARG A 246 -6.98 -7.43 1.57
C ARG A 246 -8.41 -6.98 1.45
N TYR A 247 -8.65 -5.83 0.83
CA TYR A 247 -9.98 -5.23 0.76
C TYR A 247 -10.36 -4.90 -0.67
N ASP A 248 -9.53 -4.09 -1.32
CA ASP A 248 -9.85 -3.50 -2.62
C ASP A 248 -9.96 -4.55 -3.72
N ALA A 249 -8.97 -5.45 -3.87
CA ALA A 249 -9.01 -6.51 -4.87
C ALA A 249 -10.22 -7.43 -4.66
N LEU A 250 -10.53 -7.78 -3.41
CA LEU A 250 -11.65 -8.68 -3.12
C LEU A 250 -12.98 -8.08 -3.56
N THR A 251 -13.19 -6.79 -3.30
CA THR A 251 -14.41 -6.09 -3.68
C THR A 251 -14.46 -5.86 -5.19
N PHE A 252 -13.36 -5.44 -5.80
CA PHE A 252 -13.25 -5.22 -7.25
C PHE A 252 -13.55 -6.51 -8.03
N ARG A 253 -12.88 -7.62 -7.68
CA ARG A 253 -13.10 -8.93 -8.30
C ARG A 253 -14.54 -9.43 -8.07
N TRP A 254 -15.11 -9.20 -6.88
CA TRP A 254 -16.50 -9.58 -6.60
C TRP A 254 -17.48 -8.78 -7.45
N LEU A 255 -17.28 -7.46 -7.61
CA LEU A 255 -18.12 -6.63 -8.46
C LEU A 255 -18.12 -7.16 -9.90
N GLU A 256 -16.93 -7.39 -10.47
CA GLU A 256 -16.80 -7.94 -11.83
C GLU A 256 -17.43 -9.33 -11.96
N ALA A 257 -17.21 -10.22 -10.99
CA ALA A 257 -17.79 -11.57 -10.97
C ALA A 257 -19.34 -11.57 -10.94
N ASN A 258 -19.95 -10.47 -10.49
CA ASN A 258 -21.40 -10.30 -10.42
C ASN A 258 -21.97 -9.42 -11.55
N GLY A 259 -21.18 -9.18 -12.61
CA GLY A 259 -21.62 -8.46 -13.80
C GLY A 259 -21.66 -6.94 -13.64
N TYR A 260 -21.06 -6.39 -12.58
CA TYR A 260 -20.77 -4.96 -12.51
C TYR A 260 -19.47 -4.66 -13.26
N GLU A 261 -19.36 -3.49 -13.88
CA GLU A 261 -18.14 -3.03 -14.53
C GLU A 261 -17.61 -1.79 -13.79
N PRO A 262 -17.10 -1.90 -12.55
CA PRO A 262 -16.58 -0.73 -11.86
C PRO A 262 -15.35 -0.16 -12.58
N GLU A 263 -15.31 1.15 -12.80
CA GLU A 263 -14.06 1.83 -13.15
C GLU A 263 -13.26 2.08 -11.87
N LEU A 264 -12.01 1.62 -11.83
CA LEU A 264 -11.15 1.78 -10.65
C LEU A 264 -10.42 3.13 -10.72
N LEU A 265 -10.44 3.85 -9.61
CA LEU A 265 -9.66 5.05 -9.34
C LEU A 265 -8.81 4.80 -8.08
N SER A 266 -7.72 5.54 -7.95
CA SER A 266 -6.98 5.68 -6.69
C SER A 266 -7.37 6.98 -5.98
N GLN A 267 -7.12 7.10 -4.68
CA GLN A 267 -7.30 8.40 -3.99
C GLN A 267 -6.43 9.50 -4.63
N TRP A 268 -5.29 9.13 -5.20
CA TRP A 268 -4.43 10.03 -5.97
C TRP A 268 -5.11 10.66 -7.19
N ASP A 269 -6.05 9.94 -7.82
CA ASP A 269 -6.81 10.50 -8.95
C ASP A 269 -7.74 11.63 -8.52
N LEU A 270 -8.30 11.56 -7.30
CA LEU A 270 -9.16 12.60 -6.75
C LEU A 270 -8.36 13.87 -6.45
N ASP A 271 -7.16 13.75 -5.88
CA ASP A 271 -6.28 14.91 -5.64
C ASP A 271 -5.67 15.49 -6.92
N ARG A 272 -5.48 14.65 -7.95
CA ARG A 272 -4.97 15.11 -9.24
C ARG A 272 -6.01 15.86 -10.05
N ASP A 273 -7.26 15.41 -10.05
CA ASP A 273 -8.32 15.93 -10.90
C ASP A 273 -9.63 16.11 -10.11
N PRO A 274 -9.95 17.35 -9.70
CA PRO A 274 -11.17 17.63 -8.95
C PRO A 274 -12.47 17.27 -9.67
N GLY A 275 -12.45 17.15 -11.01
CA GLY A 275 -13.61 16.76 -11.82
C GLY A 275 -13.67 15.27 -12.13
N VAL A 276 -12.76 14.45 -11.58
CA VAL A 276 -12.67 13.02 -11.92
C VAL A 276 -13.97 12.25 -11.66
N LEU A 277 -14.80 12.74 -10.72
CA LEU A 277 -16.05 12.09 -10.34
C LEU A 277 -17.28 12.49 -11.18
N ASP A 278 -17.18 13.52 -12.03
CA ASP A 278 -18.30 14.15 -12.75
C ASP A 278 -19.07 13.16 -13.65
N GLY A 279 -18.36 12.17 -14.17
CA GLY A 279 -18.93 11.16 -15.07
C GLY A 279 -19.71 10.05 -14.35
N TYR A 280 -19.62 9.93 -13.03
CA TYR A 280 -20.19 8.80 -12.29
C TYR A 280 -21.57 9.11 -11.71
N ARG A 281 -22.32 8.04 -11.40
CA ARG A 281 -23.58 8.09 -10.64
C ARG A 281 -23.44 7.46 -9.26
N ALA A 282 -22.49 6.55 -9.09
CA ALA A 282 -22.20 5.92 -7.83
C ALA A 282 -20.68 5.77 -7.62
N VAL A 283 -20.24 6.00 -6.40
CA VAL A 283 -18.87 5.77 -5.94
C VAL A 283 -18.90 4.75 -4.81
N VAL A 284 -17.95 3.81 -4.81
CA VAL A 284 -17.75 2.81 -3.77
C VAL A 284 -16.34 2.92 -3.20
N THR A 285 -16.24 2.90 -1.87
CA THR A 285 -15.00 2.57 -1.15
C THR A 285 -15.25 1.34 -0.28
N THR A 286 -14.20 0.63 0.12
CA THR A 286 -14.34 -0.66 0.80
C THR A 286 -13.26 -0.88 1.85
N GLY A 287 -13.61 -1.67 2.87
CA GLY A 287 -12.68 -2.18 3.86
C GLY A 287 -12.13 -1.11 4.78
N HIS A 288 -11.00 -0.52 4.41
CA HIS A 288 -10.22 0.37 5.26
C HIS A 288 -9.73 1.60 4.49
N ASP A 289 -10.58 2.63 4.41
CA ASP A 289 -10.33 3.92 3.79
C ASP A 289 -10.09 5.01 4.86
N GLU A 290 -9.08 4.80 5.69
CA GLU A 290 -8.85 5.58 6.93
C GLU A 290 -8.25 6.98 6.70
N TYR A 291 -7.45 7.13 5.65
CA TYR A 291 -6.63 8.31 5.39
C TYR A 291 -7.11 9.07 4.16
N TRP A 292 -7.40 10.36 4.31
CA TRP A 292 -7.89 11.21 3.23
C TRP A 292 -7.22 12.58 3.25
N THR A 293 -6.92 13.11 2.07
CA THR A 293 -6.63 14.53 1.90
C THR A 293 -7.91 15.36 2.04
N ALA A 294 -7.77 16.62 2.45
CA ALA A 294 -8.87 17.57 2.41
C ALA A 294 -9.40 17.77 0.99
N GLY A 295 -8.49 17.85 -0.01
CA GLY A 295 -8.83 17.99 -1.43
C GLY A 295 -9.62 16.80 -1.96
N GLY A 296 -9.08 15.58 -1.85
CA GLY A 296 -9.78 14.36 -2.26
C GLY A 296 -11.10 14.14 -1.52
N ARG A 297 -11.19 14.55 -0.24
CA ARG A 297 -12.47 14.52 0.49
C ARG A 297 -13.48 15.53 -0.06
N ALA A 298 -13.04 16.75 -0.37
CA ALA A 298 -13.91 17.77 -0.96
C ALA A 298 -14.47 17.33 -2.33
N VAL A 299 -13.70 16.61 -3.15
CA VAL A 299 -14.18 16.01 -4.40
C VAL A 299 -15.32 15.03 -4.16
N LEU A 300 -15.18 14.17 -3.14
CA LEU A 300 -16.24 13.23 -2.76
C LEU A 300 -17.48 13.94 -2.20
N ASP A 301 -17.29 14.95 -1.34
CA ASP A 301 -18.38 15.72 -0.77
C ASP A 301 -19.16 16.48 -1.86
N GLN A 302 -18.47 17.15 -2.80
CA GLN A 302 -19.08 17.81 -3.96
C GLN A 302 -19.86 16.83 -4.84
N PHE A 303 -19.32 15.62 -5.09
CA PHE A 303 -20.03 14.58 -5.82
C PHE A 303 -21.34 14.19 -5.12
N ILE A 304 -21.32 14.02 -3.80
CA ILE A 304 -22.52 13.66 -3.01
C ILE A 304 -23.53 14.82 -3.00
N GLU A 305 -23.08 16.05 -2.74
CA GLU A 305 -23.91 17.25 -2.74
C GLU A 305 -24.54 17.51 -4.12
N GLY A 306 -23.83 17.17 -5.19
CA GLY A 306 -24.31 17.18 -6.57
C GLY A 306 -25.33 16.08 -6.90
N GLY A 307 -25.70 15.22 -5.94
CA GLY A 307 -26.68 14.15 -6.10
C GLY A 307 -26.09 12.77 -6.45
N GLY A 308 -24.77 12.64 -6.40
CA GLY A 308 -24.06 11.38 -6.52
C GLY A 308 -24.36 10.42 -5.36
N ARG A 309 -24.27 9.12 -5.61
CA ARG A 309 -24.53 8.09 -4.59
C ARG A 309 -23.21 7.54 -4.08
N TYR A 310 -22.97 7.61 -2.78
CA TYR A 310 -21.77 7.04 -2.18
C TYR A 310 -22.12 5.82 -1.32
N ALA A 311 -21.50 4.68 -1.61
CA ALA A 311 -21.59 3.48 -0.80
C ALA A 311 -20.23 3.19 -0.17
N ARG A 312 -20.14 3.48 1.13
CA ARG A 312 -18.95 3.18 1.94
C ARG A 312 -19.09 1.81 2.58
N LEU A 313 -18.36 0.83 2.06
CA LEU A 313 -18.34 -0.55 2.55
C LEU A 313 -17.12 -0.81 3.44
N GLY A 314 -16.80 0.15 4.31
CA GLY A 314 -15.59 0.16 5.12
C GLY A 314 -15.82 0.69 6.53
N GLY A 315 -14.83 0.47 7.40
CA GLY A 315 -14.75 1.02 8.75
C GLY A 315 -13.53 1.92 8.87
N ASN A 316 -13.51 2.79 9.90
CA ASN A 316 -12.40 3.70 10.22
C ASN A 316 -12.16 4.79 9.14
N ILE A 317 -12.56 6.04 9.39
CA ILE A 317 -12.18 7.22 8.59
C ILE A 317 -11.79 8.31 9.58
N VAL A 318 -10.49 8.50 9.76
CA VAL A 318 -9.99 9.15 10.98
C VAL A 318 -8.94 10.21 10.69
N TRP A 319 -8.07 9.98 9.69
CA TRP A 319 -6.86 10.77 9.56
C TRP A 319 -6.87 11.65 8.32
N GLN A 320 -6.56 12.93 8.54
CA GLN A 320 -6.19 13.84 7.48
C GLN A 320 -4.74 13.56 7.05
N VAL A 321 -4.53 13.48 5.75
CA VAL A 321 -3.20 13.45 5.13
C VAL A 321 -3.05 14.60 4.15
N ARG A 322 -1.82 14.84 3.74
CA ARG A 322 -1.48 15.79 2.67
C ARG A 322 -0.59 15.14 1.66
N MET A 323 -0.74 15.59 0.43
CA MET A 323 0.15 15.21 -0.64
C MET A 323 1.09 16.36 -0.94
N GLU A 324 2.39 16.10 -0.82
CA GLU A 324 3.46 17.04 -1.09
C GLU A 324 4.30 16.59 -2.30
N ASP A 325 5.26 17.42 -2.70
CA ASP A 325 6.20 17.16 -3.79
C ASP A 325 5.50 16.80 -5.11
N GLY A 326 4.38 17.44 -5.42
CA GLY A 326 3.59 17.11 -6.62
C GLY A 326 2.99 15.72 -6.55
N LEU A 327 2.35 15.41 -5.41
CA LEU A 327 1.68 14.13 -5.12
C LEU A 327 2.61 12.91 -5.02
N ARG A 328 3.87 13.11 -4.62
CA ARG A 328 4.86 12.03 -4.44
C ARG A 328 5.06 11.61 -2.98
N ALA A 329 4.77 12.49 -2.03
CA ALA A 329 4.95 12.21 -0.62
C ALA A 329 3.64 12.46 0.14
N GLN A 330 3.30 11.54 1.02
CA GLN A 330 2.16 11.65 1.92
C GLN A 330 2.64 12.11 3.30
N VAL A 331 1.95 13.08 3.89
CA VAL A 331 2.24 13.58 5.23
C VAL A 331 1.03 13.41 6.13
N CYS A 332 1.23 12.87 7.33
CA CYS A 332 0.22 12.75 8.38
C CYS A 332 0.82 13.15 9.73
N HIS A 333 0.24 14.16 10.38
CA HIS A 333 0.72 14.65 11.67
C HIS A 333 0.19 13.84 12.86
N LYS A 334 -0.82 12.98 12.67
CA LYS A 334 -1.45 12.11 13.69
C LYS A 334 -1.50 12.73 15.09
N TYR A 335 -0.60 12.27 15.96
CA TYR A 335 -0.56 12.63 17.37
C TYR A 335 0.19 13.94 17.63
N ALA A 336 0.95 14.44 16.65
CA ALA A 336 1.54 15.77 16.61
C ALA A 336 0.64 16.76 15.87
N ALA A 337 -0.68 16.69 16.05
CA ALA A 337 -1.65 17.57 15.38
C ALA A 337 -1.39 19.07 15.63
N HIS A 338 -0.65 19.42 16.68
CA HIS A 338 -0.22 20.79 16.96
C HIS A 338 0.81 21.31 15.95
N ALA A 339 1.56 20.43 15.30
CA ALA A 339 2.53 20.73 14.25
C ALA A 339 1.91 20.72 12.84
N ASP A 340 0.61 20.44 12.76
CA ASP A 340 -0.11 20.41 11.51
C ASP A 340 -0.36 21.85 10.99
N PRO A 341 0.15 22.21 9.79
CA PRO A 341 -0.01 23.56 9.23
C PRO A 341 -1.47 23.93 8.89
N GLU A 342 -2.34 22.93 8.75
CA GLU A 342 -3.76 23.07 8.43
C GLU A 342 -4.65 22.70 9.63
N ARG A 343 -4.10 22.58 10.84
CA ARG A 343 -4.87 22.32 12.06
C ARG A 343 -6.08 23.25 12.23
N HIS A 344 -5.97 24.46 11.70
CA HIS A 344 -6.96 25.53 11.82
C HIS A 344 -7.62 25.91 10.48
N SER A 345 -7.42 25.13 9.42
CA SER A 345 -8.20 25.32 8.19
C SER A 345 -9.58 24.67 8.38
N ASP A 346 -10.61 25.38 7.96
CA ASP A 346 -12.02 24.99 8.08
C ASP A 346 -12.39 23.75 7.25
#